data_AF-A0A9P6IDW6-F1
#
_entry.id   AF-A0A9P6IDW6-F1
#
_cell.length_a   1.000
_cell.length_b   1.000
_cell.length_c   1.000
_cell.angle_alpha   90.00
_cell.angle_beta   90.00
_cell.angle_gamma   90.00
#
_symmetry.space_group_name_H-M   'P 1'
#
loop_
_entity.id
_entity.type
_entity.pdbx_description
1 polymer ?
#
loop_
_entity_poly.entity_id
_entity_poly.type
_entity_poly.pdbx_seq_one_letter_code
_entity_poly.pdbx_strand_id
1 'polypeptide(L)'
;MPSPGPSQAAQPASQNARKTVDLAPEHQAIMLRYALSPPTIRALVCLPRGAEPNEILRCASSATELRSFNLHAHERGAFSGINSHPTTRWPIKENLSQPWHKAFLIAQCEAAGADYGERLSLMARQDLMATKPKIIRILGQVLRACADIMGTRKDAAGLRRTLETWRAVASKS
;
A
#
# COMPACT_ATOMS: atom_id res chain seq x y z
N MET A 1 37.16 -6.97 54.75
CA MET A 1 38.23 -6.08 54.23
C MET A 1 39.06 -6.90 53.23
N PRO A 2 39.46 -6.32 52.08
CA PRO A 2 39.08 -6.82 50.76
C PRO A 2 40.25 -7.34 49.91
N SER A 3 39.96 -8.12 48.88
CA SER A 3 40.69 -8.11 47.60
C SER A 3 39.81 -8.69 46.49
N PRO A 4 39.52 -7.91 45.42
CA PRO A 4 38.81 -8.35 44.24
C PRO A 4 39.78 -8.73 43.11
N GLY A 5 39.36 -9.63 42.22
CA GLY A 5 39.99 -9.81 40.91
C GLY A 5 39.22 -10.81 40.05
N PRO A 6 39.34 -10.79 38.70
CA PRO A 6 39.66 -9.67 37.83
C PRO A 6 38.53 -9.35 36.83
N SER A 7 38.61 -8.13 36.32
CA SER A 7 37.91 -7.51 35.20
C SER A 7 37.33 -8.47 34.15
N GLN A 8 35.99 -8.54 34.08
CA GLN A 8 35.30 -8.92 32.84
C GLN A 8 35.39 -7.73 31.88
N ALA A 9 36.18 -7.93 30.82
CA ALA A 9 36.27 -7.02 29.70
C ALA A 9 34.89 -6.79 29.08
N ALA A 10 34.48 -5.52 29.06
CA ALA A 10 33.36 -5.05 28.27
C ALA A 10 33.63 -5.36 26.80
N GLN A 11 32.89 -6.32 26.24
CA GLN A 11 32.78 -6.48 24.80
C GLN A 11 31.85 -5.36 24.29
N PRO A 12 32.30 -4.46 23.40
CA PRO A 12 31.39 -3.53 22.76
C PRO A 12 30.43 -4.32 21.88
N ALA A 13 29.14 -4.25 22.21
CA ALA A 13 28.06 -4.86 21.47
C ALA A 13 28.21 -4.52 19.99
N SER A 14 28.43 -5.58 19.21
CA SER A 14 28.61 -5.59 17.78
C SER A 14 27.60 -4.68 17.08
N GLN A 15 28.13 -3.61 16.47
CA GLN A 15 27.94 -3.18 15.09
C GLN A 15 26.84 -3.89 14.27
N ASN A 16 25.62 -3.89 14.77
CA ASN A 16 24.42 -4.30 14.06
C ASN A 16 23.43 -3.13 13.96
N ALA A 17 23.97 -1.93 13.77
CA ALA A 17 23.26 -0.84 13.12
C ALA A 17 22.95 -1.32 11.69
N ARG A 18 21.81 -2.00 11.55
CA ARG A 18 21.19 -2.36 10.27
C ARG A 18 21.43 -1.19 9.32
N LYS A 19 22.06 -1.47 8.17
CA LYS A 19 22.05 -0.57 7.02
C LYS A 19 20.59 -0.38 6.58
N THR A 20 19.84 0.45 7.30
CA THR A 20 18.71 1.16 6.75
C THR A 20 19.36 2.10 5.74
N VAL A 21 19.20 1.79 4.45
CA VAL A 21 19.41 2.79 3.39
C VAL A 21 18.69 4.03 3.87
N ASP A 22 19.45 5.07 4.20
CA ASP A 22 18.95 6.23 4.91
C ASP A 22 17.91 6.90 4.01
N LEU A 23 16.66 6.92 4.46
CA LEU A 23 15.64 7.69 3.76
C LEU A 23 16.03 9.16 3.90
N ALA A 24 15.96 9.93 2.82
CA ALA A 24 16.13 11.38 2.92
C ALA A 24 15.21 11.94 4.04
N PRO A 25 15.65 12.96 4.80
CA PRO A 25 14.91 13.45 5.98
C PRO A 25 13.44 13.77 5.69
N GLU A 26 13.15 14.32 4.51
CA GLU A 26 11.80 14.61 4.05
C GLU A 26 10.95 13.34 3.87
N HIS A 27 11.53 12.25 3.34
CA HIS A 27 10.85 10.97 3.18
C HIS A 27 10.65 10.27 4.53
N GLN A 28 11.59 10.44 5.48
CA GLN A 28 11.43 9.94 6.84
C GLN A 28 10.32 10.70 7.59
N ALA A 29 10.22 12.01 7.43
CA ALA A 29 9.12 12.79 8.01
C ALA A 29 7.75 12.36 7.46
N ILE A 30 7.65 12.09 6.14
CA ILE A 30 6.45 11.55 5.52
C ILE A 30 6.13 10.16 6.09
N MET A 31 7.13 9.27 6.18
CA MET A 31 6.98 7.94 6.76
C MET A 31 6.35 7.98 8.16
N LEU A 32 6.90 8.81 9.05
CA LEU A 32 6.45 8.93 10.43
C LEU A 32 5.04 9.55 10.51
N ARG A 33 4.78 10.62 9.75
CA ARG A 33 3.47 11.29 9.72
C ARG A 33 2.35 10.37 9.27
N TYR A 34 2.61 9.52 8.29
CA TYR A 34 1.65 8.55 7.79
C TYR A 34 1.80 7.17 8.42
N ALA A 35 2.61 6.98 9.46
CA ALA A 35 2.84 5.66 10.09
C ALA A 35 3.03 4.51 9.07
N LEU A 36 3.78 4.78 7.98
CA LEU A 36 4.05 3.79 6.94
C LEU A 36 5.38 3.09 7.19
N SER A 37 5.49 1.87 6.68
CA SER A 37 6.71 1.10 6.75
C SER A 37 7.78 1.64 5.79
N PRO A 38 9.08 1.48 6.12
CA PRO A 38 10.16 1.89 5.24
C PRO A 38 10.11 1.27 3.83
N PRO A 39 9.74 -0.02 3.63
CA PRO A 39 9.59 -0.59 2.30
C PRO A 39 8.51 0.10 1.46
N THR A 40 7.38 0.48 2.06
CA THR A 40 6.32 1.20 1.36
C THR A 40 6.82 2.56 0.88
N ILE A 41 7.48 3.34 1.73
CA ILE A 41 8.02 4.64 1.34
C ILE A 41 9.06 4.52 0.24
N ARG A 42 9.97 3.54 0.32
CA ARG A 42 10.95 3.31 -0.75
C ARG A 42 10.28 3.01 -2.10
N ALA A 43 9.24 2.17 -2.09
CA ALA A 43 8.49 1.88 -3.32
C ALA A 43 7.86 3.15 -3.91
N LEU A 44 7.26 4.02 -3.08
CA LEU A 44 6.68 5.29 -3.52
C LEU A 44 7.73 6.25 -4.08
N VAL A 45 8.91 6.34 -3.45
CA VAL A 45 10.02 7.19 -3.94
C VAL A 45 10.54 6.71 -5.29
N CYS A 46 10.53 5.39 -5.55
CA CYS A 46 10.96 4.81 -6.82
C CYS A 46 9.99 5.02 -7.99
N LEU A 47 8.78 5.57 -7.76
CA LEU A 47 7.87 5.89 -8.86
C LEU A 47 8.48 6.91 -9.82
N PRO A 48 8.31 6.74 -11.15
CA PRO A 48 8.80 7.70 -12.13
C PRO A 48 8.12 9.06 -11.94
N ARG A 49 8.79 10.12 -12.41
CA ARG A 49 8.16 11.44 -12.48
C ARG A 49 6.99 11.38 -13.47
N GLY A 50 5.85 11.94 -13.10
CA GLY A 50 4.64 11.87 -13.90
C GLY A 50 4.14 10.43 -14.07
N ALA A 51 4.29 9.56 -13.07
CA ALA A 51 3.74 8.20 -13.11
C ALA A 51 2.27 8.19 -13.53
N GLU A 52 1.86 7.19 -14.31
CA GLU A 52 0.46 7.05 -14.73
C GLU A 52 -0.43 6.58 -13.56
N PRO A 53 -1.74 6.91 -13.55
CA PRO A 53 -2.63 6.57 -12.44
C PRO A 53 -2.67 5.07 -12.09
N ASN A 54 -2.54 4.19 -13.09
CA ASN A 54 -2.46 2.74 -12.87
C ASN A 54 -1.19 2.33 -12.11
N GLU A 55 -0.06 2.95 -12.41
CA GLU A 55 1.22 2.67 -11.74
C GLU A 55 1.20 3.17 -10.30
N ILE A 56 0.66 4.38 -10.10
CA ILE A 56 0.45 4.96 -8.76
C ILE A 56 -0.44 4.02 -7.94
N LEU A 57 -1.59 3.62 -8.50
CA LEU A 57 -2.53 2.75 -7.79
C LEU A 57 -1.92 1.37 -7.52
N ARG A 58 -1.23 0.77 -8.49
CA ARG A 58 -0.56 -0.53 -8.31
C ARG A 58 0.49 -0.47 -7.21
N CYS A 59 1.32 0.59 -7.20
CA CYS A 59 2.32 0.82 -6.18
C CYS A 59 1.67 0.97 -4.79
N ALA A 60 0.63 1.78 -4.68
CA ALA A 60 -0.11 1.98 -3.44
C ALA A 60 -0.80 0.70 -2.93
N SER A 61 -1.41 -0.09 -3.83
CA SER A 61 -2.02 -1.39 -3.48
C SER A 61 -1.00 -2.44 -3.06
N SER A 62 0.26 -2.29 -3.46
CA SER A 62 1.37 -3.18 -3.09
C SER A 62 2.05 -2.81 -1.77
N ALA A 63 1.50 -1.81 -1.05
CA ALA A 63 2.00 -1.37 0.23
C ALA A 63 2.09 -2.51 1.26
N THR A 64 3.12 -2.47 2.10
CA THR A 64 3.38 -3.52 3.11
C THR A 64 2.21 -3.66 4.10
N GLU A 65 1.55 -2.55 4.38
CA GLU A 65 0.40 -2.41 5.29
C GLU A 65 -0.82 -3.19 4.77
N LEU A 66 -0.86 -3.51 3.47
CA LEU A 66 -1.95 -4.23 2.84
C LEU A 66 -1.69 -5.74 2.70
N ARG A 67 -0.49 -6.22 3.03
CA ARG A 67 -0.13 -7.65 2.84
C ARG A 67 -0.94 -8.61 3.70
N SER A 68 -1.56 -8.14 4.79
CA SER A 68 -2.43 -8.96 5.64
C SER A 68 -3.79 -9.24 5.00
N PHE A 69 -4.20 -8.50 3.97
CA PHE A 69 -5.47 -8.68 3.28
C PHE A 69 -5.32 -9.65 2.10
N ASN A 70 -5.08 -10.91 2.43
CA ASN A 70 -4.95 -11.97 1.43
C ASN A 70 -6.26 -12.19 0.65
N LEU A 71 -6.11 -12.61 -0.60
CA LEU A 71 -7.22 -13.06 -1.42
C LEU A 71 -7.48 -14.54 -1.14
N HIS A 72 -8.57 -14.84 -0.45
CA HIS A 72 -8.91 -16.22 -0.10
C HIS A 72 -9.50 -16.98 -1.29
N ALA A 73 -9.44 -18.32 -1.23
CA ALA A 73 -9.93 -19.17 -2.31
C ALA A 73 -11.42 -18.96 -2.61
N HIS A 74 -12.24 -18.74 -1.58
CA HIS A 74 -13.68 -18.48 -1.72
C HIS A 74 -14.00 -17.10 -2.30
N GLU A 75 -13.06 -16.15 -2.23
CA GLU A 75 -13.21 -14.81 -2.82
C GLU A 75 -12.72 -14.77 -4.28
N ARG A 76 -11.83 -15.69 -4.68
CA ARG A 76 -11.13 -15.63 -5.97
C ARG A 76 -12.07 -15.62 -7.18
N GLY A 77 -13.15 -16.40 -7.15
CA GLY A 77 -14.14 -16.41 -8.23
C GLY A 77 -14.81 -15.05 -8.43
N ALA A 78 -15.17 -14.38 -7.34
CA ALA A 78 -15.78 -13.06 -7.38
C ALA A 78 -14.79 -11.99 -7.88
N PHE A 79 -13.56 -11.99 -7.37
CA PHE A 79 -12.52 -11.07 -7.82
C PHE A 79 -12.09 -11.31 -9.27
N SER A 80 -12.14 -12.56 -9.75
CA SER A 80 -11.97 -12.86 -11.17
C SER A 80 -13.11 -12.25 -12.01
N GLY A 81 -14.34 -12.33 -11.51
CA GLY A 81 -15.50 -11.69 -12.12
C GLY A 81 -15.33 -10.17 -12.23
N ILE A 82 -14.93 -9.52 -11.13
CA ILE A 82 -14.62 -8.08 -11.09
C ILE A 82 -13.52 -7.75 -12.09
N ASN A 83 -12.41 -8.50 -12.09
CA ASN A 83 -11.29 -8.26 -12.98
C ASN A 83 -11.66 -8.35 -14.47
N SER A 84 -12.63 -9.21 -14.81
CA SER A 84 -13.17 -9.37 -16.18
C SER A 84 -14.31 -8.40 -16.53
N HIS A 85 -14.77 -7.59 -15.59
CA HIS A 85 -15.93 -6.73 -15.78
C HIS A 85 -15.59 -5.55 -16.71
N PRO A 86 -16.49 -5.12 -17.62
CA PRO A 86 -16.23 -4.00 -18.54
C PRO A 86 -15.90 -2.66 -17.87
N THR A 87 -16.33 -2.46 -16.62
CA THR A 87 -16.02 -1.24 -15.85
C THR A 87 -14.64 -1.27 -15.20
N THR A 88 -13.93 -2.41 -15.22
CA THR A 88 -12.58 -2.53 -14.69
C THR A 88 -11.58 -1.91 -15.65
N ARG A 89 -11.06 -0.73 -15.26
CA ARG A 89 -10.20 0.10 -16.11
C ARG A 89 -8.85 -0.54 -16.40
N TRP A 90 -8.25 -1.19 -15.40
CA TRP A 90 -6.93 -1.80 -15.44
C TRP A 90 -7.03 -3.26 -14.99
N PRO A 91 -7.35 -4.19 -15.91
CA PRO A 91 -7.41 -5.60 -15.58
C PRO A 91 -6.02 -6.15 -15.26
N ILE A 92 -5.95 -7.00 -14.25
CA ILE A 92 -4.77 -7.76 -13.86
C ILE A 92 -4.65 -8.96 -14.82
N LYS A 93 -3.55 -9.03 -15.54
CA LYS A 93 -3.29 -10.09 -16.55
C LYS A 93 -2.68 -11.36 -15.95
N GLU A 94 -2.14 -11.27 -14.74
CA GLU A 94 -1.57 -12.40 -14.00
C GLU A 94 -2.62 -13.12 -13.15
N ASN A 95 -2.27 -14.30 -12.64
CA ASN A 95 -3.16 -15.07 -11.78
C ASN A 95 -3.46 -14.31 -10.47
N LEU A 96 -4.72 -14.25 -10.09
CA LEU A 96 -5.18 -13.57 -8.87
C LEU A 96 -4.79 -14.36 -7.61
N SER A 97 -3.56 -14.17 -7.15
CA SER A 97 -3.00 -14.82 -5.97
C SER A 97 -2.37 -13.86 -4.96
N GLN A 98 -1.87 -12.70 -5.41
CA GLN A 98 -1.16 -11.77 -4.55
C GLN A 98 -2.10 -10.88 -3.72
N PRO A 99 -1.72 -10.49 -2.49
CA PRO A 99 -2.55 -9.63 -1.64
C PRO A 99 -2.88 -8.28 -2.27
N TRP A 100 -1.94 -7.70 -3.02
CA TRP A 100 -2.13 -6.42 -3.68
C TRP A 100 -3.24 -6.46 -4.74
N HIS A 101 -3.52 -7.63 -5.34
CA HIS A 101 -4.60 -7.80 -6.31
C HIS A 101 -5.96 -7.45 -5.70
N LYS A 102 -6.21 -7.89 -4.46
CA LYS A 102 -7.46 -7.62 -3.74
C LYS A 102 -7.63 -6.11 -3.52
N ALA A 103 -6.61 -5.46 -2.98
CA ALA A 103 -6.63 -4.02 -2.74
C ALA A 103 -6.78 -3.21 -4.04
N PHE A 104 -6.08 -3.62 -5.09
CA PHE A 104 -6.11 -2.96 -6.40
C PHE A 104 -7.49 -3.05 -7.06
N LEU A 105 -8.13 -4.22 -7.05
CA LEU A 105 -9.47 -4.41 -7.61
C LEU A 105 -10.55 -3.68 -6.79
N ILE A 106 -10.47 -3.73 -5.45
CA ILE A 106 -11.35 -2.95 -4.58
C ILE A 106 -11.24 -1.45 -4.91
N ALA A 107 -10.03 -0.92 -5.04
CA ALA A 107 -9.83 0.49 -5.34
C ALA A 107 -10.43 0.89 -6.69
N GLN A 108 -10.31 0.03 -7.71
CA GLN A 108 -10.92 0.27 -9.02
C GLN A 108 -12.45 0.26 -8.95
N CYS A 109 -13.05 -0.65 -8.18
CA CYS A 109 -14.49 -0.67 -7.95
C CYS A 109 -14.98 0.61 -7.29
N GLU A 110 -14.33 1.06 -6.21
CA GLU A 110 -14.71 2.29 -5.52
C GLU A 110 -14.54 3.53 -6.42
N ALA A 111 -13.46 3.58 -7.21
CA ALA A 111 -13.24 4.65 -8.19
C ALA A 111 -14.31 4.70 -9.28
N ALA A 112 -14.79 3.55 -9.74
CA ALA A 112 -15.84 3.45 -10.75
C ALA A 112 -17.26 3.59 -10.17
N GLY A 113 -17.43 3.55 -8.84
CA GLY A 113 -18.75 3.38 -8.22
C GLY A 113 -19.42 2.07 -8.64
N ALA A 114 -18.63 1.05 -8.98
CA ALA A 114 -19.11 -0.22 -9.49
C ALA A 114 -19.61 -1.10 -8.34
N ASP A 115 -20.68 -1.84 -8.59
CA ASP A 115 -21.10 -2.92 -7.70
C ASP A 115 -20.13 -4.11 -7.83
N TYR A 116 -19.91 -4.80 -6.73
CA TYR A 116 -19.13 -6.03 -6.66
C TYR A 116 -19.93 -7.25 -7.17
N GLY A 117 -21.21 -7.04 -7.49
CA GLY A 117 -22.06 -7.93 -8.27
C GLY A 117 -22.66 -9.11 -7.51
N GLU A 118 -23.55 -9.83 -8.19
CA GLU A 118 -24.25 -11.01 -7.67
C GLU A 118 -23.36 -12.26 -7.57
N ARG A 119 -22.20 -12.27 -8.23
CA ARG A 119 -21.26 -13.41 -8.24
C ARG A 119 -20.49 -13.58 -6.92
N LEU A 120 -20.64 -12.66 -5.97
CA LEU A 120 -20.16 -12.84 -4.61
C LEU A 120 -21.04 -13.83 -3.86
N SER A 121 -20.45 -14.92 -3.39
CA SER A 121 -21.11 -15.75 -2.37
C SER A 121 -21.40 -14.92 -1.11
N LEU A 122 -22.38 -15.34 -0.31
CA LEU A 122 -22.74 -14.63 0.93
C LEU A 122 -21.51 -14.43 1.84
N MET A 123 -20.69 -15.47 1.99
CA MET A 123 -19.46 -15.42 2.79
C MET A 123 -18.44 -14.44 2.20
N ALA A 124 -18.18 -14.49 0.89
CA ALA A 124 -17.25 -13.56 0.25
C ALA A 124 -17.73 -12.10 0.33
N ARG A 125 -19.05 -11.87 0.27
CA ARG A 125 -19.64 -10.53 0.46
C ARG A 125 -19.44 -10.03 1.87
N GLN A 126 -19.66 -10.85 2.89
CA GLN A 126 -19.45 -10.48 4.29
C GLN A 126 -17.98 -10.13 4.56
N ASP A 127 -17.04 -10.97 4.10
CA ASP A 127 -15.60 -10.73 4.25
C ASP A 127 -15.14 -9.46 3.54
N LEU A 128 -15.66 -9.24 2.32
CA LEU A 128 -15.39 -8.00 1.59
C LEU A 128 -15.90 -6.79 2.36
N MET A 129 -17.13 -6.80 2.85
CA MET A 129 -17.69 -5.65 3.58
C MET A 129 -16.97 -5.40 4.91
N ALA A 130 -16.46 -6.44 5.57
CA ALA A 130 -15.69 -6.31 6.79
C ALA A 130 -14.25 -5.78 6.54
N THR A 131 -13.63 -6.16 5.43
CA THR A 131 -12.22 -5.81 5.13
C THR A 131 -12.06 -4.53 4.32
N LYS A 132 -13.02 -4.22 3.43
CA LYS A 132 -12.99 -3.09 2.50
C LYS A 132 -12.73 -1.74 3.16
N PRO A 133 -13.44 -1.33 4.24
CA PRO A 133 -13.21 -0.02 4.85
C PRO A 133 -11.77 0.15 5.35
N LYS A 134 -11.17 -0.92 5.89
CA LYS A 134 -9.78 -0.91 6.36
C LYS A 134 -8.80 -0.77 5.20
N ILE A 135 -9.04 -1.51 4.10
CA ILE A 135 -8.22 -1.44 2.88
C ILE A 135 -8.27 -0.03 2.28
N ILE A 136 -9.46 0.55 2.11
CA ILE A 136 -9.61 1.90 1.54
C ILE A 136 -8.97 2.95 2.43
N ARG A 137 -9.11 2.85 3.76
CA ARG A 137 -8.43 3.76 4.70
C ARG A 137 -6.91 3.71 4.54
N ILE A 138 -6.33 2.51 4.50
CA ILE A 138 -4.88 2.33 4.32
C ILE A 138 -4.42 2.83 2.94
N LEU A 139 -5.15 2.51 1.87
CA LEU A 139 -4.88 3.05 0.53
C LEU A 139 -4.91 4.58 0.51
N GLY A 140 -5.91 5.18 1.14
CA GLY A 140 -6.02 6.63 1.25
C GLY A 140 -4.81 7.26 1.94
N GLN A 141 -4.33 6.63 3.00
CA GLN A 141 -3.12 7.04 3.73
C GLN A 141 -1.86 6.92 2.86
N VAL A 142 -1.69 5.79 2.15
CA VAL A 142 -0.55 5.55 1.25
C VAL A 142 -0.55 6.51 0.07
N LEU A 143 -1.71 6.79 -0.54
CA LEU A 143 -1.84 7.73 -1.65
C LEU A 143 -1.58 9.18 -1.21
N ARG A 144 -1.96 9.56 0.02
CA ARG A 144 -1.59 10.88 0.59
C ARG A 144 -0.08 10.99 0.83
N ALA A 145 0.54 9.94 1.36
CA ALA A 145 2.01 9.89 1.47
C ALA A 145 2.70 9.99 0.09
N CYS A 146 2.15 9.32 -0.92
CA CYS A 146 2.63 9.40 -2.30
C CYS A 146 2.53 10.84 -2.83
N ALA A 147 1.40 11.52 -2.62
CA ALA A 147 1.22 12.91 -3.03
C ALA A 147 2.30 13.82 -2.43
N ASP A 148 2.60 13.65 -1.14
CA ASP A 148 3.62 14.46 -0.48
C ASP A 148 5.03 14.18 -0.99
N ILE A 149 5.34 12.92 -1.33
CA ILE A 149 6.60 12.54 -2.00
C ILE A 149 6.69 13.17 -3.40
N MET A 150 5.59 13.20 -4.17
CA MET A 150 5.57 13.89 -5.46
C MET A 150 5.77 15.41 -5.28
N GLY A 151 5.21 15.98 -4.21
CA GLY A 151 5.39 17.37 -3.80
C GLY A 151 6.84 17.71 -3.49
N THR A 152 7.54 16.91 -2.66
CA THR A 152 8.96 17.14 -2.33
C THR A 152 9.85 17.07 -3.57
N ARG A 153 9.50 16.20 -4.53
CA ARG A 153 10.21 16.06 -5.81
C ARG A 153 9.89 17.16 -6.81
N LYS A 154 8.96 18.09 -6.52
CA LYS A 154 8.44 19.09 -7.47
C LYS A 154 7.85 18.46 -8.73
N ASP A 155 7.23 17.29 -8.60
CA ASP A 155 6.55 16.60 -9.69
C ASP A 155 5.06 16.98 -9.72
N ALA A 156 4.74 18.09 -10.38
CA ALA A 156 3.38 18.59 -10.46
C ALA A 156 2.42 17.61 -11.17
N ALA A 157 2.90 16.91 -12.21
CA ALA A 157 2.08 15.94 -12.94
C ALA A 157 1.77 14.71 -12.08
N GLY A 158 2.79 14.13 -11.43
CA GLY A 158 2.62 13.01 -10.50
C GLY A 158 1.78 13.35 -9.28
N LEU A 159 1.95 14.56 -8.72
CA LEU A 159 1.13 15.07 -7.62
C LEU A 159 -0.34 15.15 -8.00
N ARG A 160 -0.65 15.80 -9.13
CA ARG A 160 -2.03 15.93 -9.63
C ARG A 160 -2.69 14.57 -9.83
N ARG A 161 -2.02 13.66 -10.55
CA ARG A 161 -2.54 12.31 -10.85
C ARG A 161 -2.73 11.49 -9.58
N THR A 162 -1.83 11.60 -8.61
CA THR A 162 -1.97 10.94 -7.31
C THR A 162 -3.18 11.46 -6.55
N LEU A 163 -3.40 12.78 -6.50
CA LEU A 163 -4.57 13.37 -5.83
C LEU A 163 -5.89 13.04 -6.52
N GLU A 164 -5.92 13.00 -7.85
CA GLU A 164 -7.09 12.54 -8.62
C GLU A 164 -7.40 11.06 -8.30
N THR A 165 -6.37 10.21 -8.26
CA THR A 165 -6.51 8.79 -7.87
C THR A 165 -7.00 8.65 -6.43
N TRP A 166 -6.42 9.42 -5.50
CA TRP A 166 -6.85 9.44 -4.10
C TRP A 166 -8.31 9.85 -3.96
N ARG A 167 -8.75 10.88 -4.68
CA ARG A 167 -10.16 11.31 -4.66
C ARG A 167 -11.08 10.20 -5.17
N ALA A 168 -10.75 9.61 -6.31
CA ALA A 168 -11.58 8.55 -6.88
C ALA A 168 -11.76 7.37 -5.92
N VAL A 169 -10.68 6.95 -5.24
CA VAL A 169 -10.69 5.74 -4.41
C VAL A 169 -11.17 5.98 -2.98
N ALA A 170 -10.79 7.10 -2.37
CA ALA A 170 -10.86 7.26 -0.91
C ALA A 170 -11.60 8.52 -0.44
N SER A 171 -12.02 9.44 -1.31
CA SER A 171 -12.73 10.65 -0.83
C SER A 171 -14.18 10.39 -0.43
N LYS A 172 -14.72 9.20 -0.71
CA LYS A 172 -16.11 8.81 -0.45
C LYS A 172 -16.24 7.85 0.74
N SER A 173 -15.14 7.56 1.43
CA SER A 173 -15.05 6.51 2.46
C SER A 173 -14.73 7.05 3.84
#